data_AF-A0A945ITH8-F1
#
_entry.id   AF-A0A945ITH8-F1
#
_cell.length_a   1.000
_cell.length_b   1.000
_cell.length_c   1.000
_cell.angle_alpha   90.00
_cell.angle_beta   90.00
_cell.angle_gamma   90.00
#
_symmetry.space_group_name_H-M   'P 1'
#
loop_
_entity.id
_entity.type
_entity.pdbx_description
1 polymer ?
#
loop_
_entity_poly.entity_id
_entity_poly.type
_entity_poly.pdbx_seq_one_letter_code
_entity_poly.pdbx_strand_id
1 'polypeptide(L)'
;MVKRILGPIFGLLLGIFLAVDFIIFGVIAFDSVLVVVLPVVGLVLGGVLAFTSPLGKTSTVGTGDTGDTIAEPQDDSAAITSDGA
;
A
#
# COMPACT_ATOMS: atom_id res chain seq x y z
N MET A 1 3.64 2.69 7.32
CA MET A 1 2.27 2.88 7.83
C MET A 1 1.32 3.34 6.72
N VAL A 2 1.22 2.66 5.57
CA VAL A 2 0.33 3.09 4.47
C VAL A 2 -0.13 1.87 3.66
N LYS A 3 -1.22 1.20 4.07
CA LYS A 3 -1.77 0.06 3.30
C LYS A 3 -3.24 -0.25 3.56
N ARG A 4 -4.04 0.78 3.88
CA ARG A 4 -5.52 0.70 3.92
C ARG A 4 -6.21 1.58 2.87
N ILE A 5 -5.48 2.52 2.28
CA ILE A 5 -5.97 3.44 1.24
C ILE A 5 -6.21 2.73 -0.11
N LEU A 6 -5.56 1.58 -0.36
CA LEU A 6 -5.65 0.91 -1.67
C LEU A 6 -7.05 0.37 -1.98
N GLY A 7 -7.82 -0.05 -0.99
CA GLY A 7 -9.16 -0.61 -1.24
C GLY A 7 -10.17 0.41 -1.77
N PRO A 8 -10.33 1.59 -1.14
CA PRO A 8 -11.14 2.67 -1.70
C PRO A 8 -10.66 3.12 -3.09
N ILE A 9 -9.34 3.19 -3.33
CA ILE A 9 -8.77 3.56 -4.63
C ILE A 9 -9.14 2.53 -5.70
N PHE A 10 -9.00 1.23 -5.40
CA PHE A 10 -9.40 0.18 -6.31
C PHE A 10 -10.91 0.19 -6.59
N GLY A 11 -11.72 0.48 -5.57
CA GLY A 11 -13.16 0.67 -5.72
C GLY A 11 -13.54 1.81 -6.66
N LEU A 12 -12.89 2.96 -6.49
CA LEU A 12 -13.10 4.11 -7.37
C LEU A 12 -12.68 3.81 -8.80
N LEU A 13 -11.51 3.20 -9.00
CA LEU A 13 -11.03 2.79 -10.33
C LEU A 13 -11.98 1.79 -10.99
N LEU A 14 -12.48 0.81 -10.23
CA LEU A 14 -13.49 -0.15 -10.70
C LEU A 14 -14.78 0.57 -11.10
N GLY A 15 -15.28 1.48 -10.28
CA GLY A 15 -16.50 2.25 -10.58
C GLY A 15 -16.37 3.12 -11.83
N ILE A 16 -15.23 3.77 -12.02
CA ILE A 16 -14.91 4.52 -13.23
C ILE A 16 -14.80 3.58 -14.44
N PHE A 17 -14.13 2.44 -14.28
CA PHE A 17 -13.99 1.46 -15.35
C PHE A 17 -15.34 0.93 -15.83
N LEU A 18 -16.25 0.57 -14.92
CA LEU A 18 -17.61 0.14 -15.29
C LEU A 18 -18.41 1.27 -15.95
N ALA A 19 -18.27 2.51 -15.48
CA ALA A 19 -18.97 3.64 -16.10
C ALA A 19 -18.52 3.85 -17.54
N VAL A 20 -17.21 3.81 -17.79
CA VAL A 20 -16.64 3.89 -19.14
C VAL A 20 -17.07 2.70 -20.00
N ASP A 21 -17.03 1.49 -19.46
CA ASP A 21 -17.46 0.27 -20.15
C ASP A 21 -18.93 0.37 -20.59
N PHE A 22 -19.84 0.77 -19.70
CA PHE A 22 -21.25 0.92 -20.02
C PHE A 22 -21.54 2.03 -21.03
N ILE A 23 -20.73 3.10 -21.04
CA ILE A 23 -20.82 4.14 -22.06
C ILE A 23 -20.38 3.59 -23.43
N ILE A 24 -19.28 2.85 -23.49
CA ILE A 24 -18.73 2.28 -24.74
C ILE A 24 -19.69 1.24 -25.33
N PHE A 25 -20.25 0.37 -24.49
CA PHE A 25 -21.24 -0.63 -24.90
C PHE A 25 -22.64 -0.03 -25.16
N GLY A 26 -22.84 1.28 -24.94
CA GLY A 26 -24.10 1.97 -25.21
C GLY A 26 -25.23 1.62 -24.23
N VAL A 27 -24.91 1.05 -23.06
CA VAL A 27 -25.87 0.70 -22.01
C VAL A 27 -26.36 1.95 -21.28
N ILE A 28 -25.48 2.95 -21.12
CA ILE A 28 -25.82 4.24 -20.48
C ILE A 28 -25.39 5.42 -21.35
N ALA A 29 -26.20 6.48 -21.37
CA ALA A 29 -25.86 7.73 -22.02
C ALA A 29 -24.85 8.55 -21.20
N PHE A 30 -24.09 9.43 -21.86
CA PHE A 30 -23.16 10.35 -21.19
C PHE A 30 -23.83 11.31 -20.19
N ASP A 31 -25.09 11.68 -20.44
CA ASP A 31 -25.90 12.54 -19.56
C ASP A 31 -26.67 11.74 -18.48
N SER A 32 -26.37 10.45 -18.36
CA SER A 32 -27.04 9.59 -17.38
C SER A 32 -26.49 9.84 -15.98
N VAL A 33 -27.38 9.88 -15.00
CA VAL A 33 -27.02 9.94 -13.56
C VAL A 33 -26.07 8.79 -13.17
N LEU A 34 -26.15 7.66 -13.88
CA LEU A 34 -25.32 6.48 -13.64
C LEU A 34 -23.81 6.75 -13.84
N VAL A 35 -23.45 7.73 -14.67
CA VAL A 35 -22.05 8.13 -14.88
C VAL A 35 -21.42 8.64 -13.58
N VAL A 36 -22.21 9.28 -12.71
CA VAL A 36 -21.76 9.78 -11.40
C VAL A 36 -21.98 8.75 -10.30
N VAL A 37 -23.08 8.00 -10.35
CA VAL A 37 -23.43 7.01 -9.33
C VAL A 37 -22.46 5.82 -9.33
N LEU A 38 -22.05 5.31 -10.49
CA LEU A 38 -21.14 4.15 -10.57
C LEU A 38 -19.79 4.38 -9.87
N PRO A 39 -19.09 5.51 -10.08
CA PRO A 39 -17.87 5.84 -9.34
C PRO A 39 -18.08 5.92 -7.82
N VAL A 40 -19.18 6.54 -7.38
CA VAL A 40 -19.50 6.69 -5.95
C VAL A 40 -19.79 5.33 -5.32
N VAL A 41 -20.60 4.50 -5.98
CA VAL A 41 -20.90 3.14 -5.53
C VAL A 41 -19.64 2.28 -5.52
N GLY A 42 -18.80 2.38 -6.57
CA GLY A 42 -17.51 1.69 -6.64
C GLY A 42 -16.59 2.07 -5.49
N LEU A 43 -16.47 3.36 -5.17
CA LEU A 43 -15.70 3.86 -4.03
C LEU A 43 -16.20 3.26 -2.71
N VAL A 44 -17.52 3.29 -2.47
CA VAL A 44 -18.13 2.76 -1.24
C VAL A 44 -17.91 1.25 -1.15
N LEU A 45 -18.17 0.50 -2.22
CA LEU A 45 -17.92 -0.95 -2.26
C LEU A 45 -16.45 -1.27 -2.04
N GLY A 46 -15.52 -0.58 -2.70
CA GLY A 46 -14.09 -0.81 -2.51
C GLY A 46 -13.62 -0.47 -1.11
N GLY A 47 -14.21 0.55 -0.48
CA GLY A 47 -14.02 0.85 0.94
C GLY A 47 -14.50 -0.29 1.83
N VAL A 48 -15.76 -0.73 1.67
CA VAL A 48 -16.33 -1.84 2.44
C VAL A 48 -15.53 -3.13 2.25
N LEU A 49 -15.13 -3.44 1.02
CA LEU A 49 -14.25 -4.58 0.72
C LEU A 49 -12.87 -4.39 1.35
N ALA A 50 -12.31 -3.19 1.42
CA ALA A 50 -11.05 -2.96 2.14
C ALA A 50 -11.15 -3.33 3.63
N PHE A 51 -12.31 -3.11 4.24
CA PHE A 51 -12.55 -3.38 5.66
C PHE A 51 -12.97 -4.83 5.93
N THR A 52 -13.73 -5.45 5.02
CA THR A 52 -14.21 -6.83 5.18
C THR A 52 -13.32 -7.88 4.51
N SER A 53 -12.36 -7.47 3.68
CA SER A 53 -11.53 -8.42 2.95
C SER A 53 -10.55 -9.13 3.89
N PRO A 54 -10.56 -10.48 3.90
CA PRO A 54 -9.59 -11.27 4.64
C PRO A 54 -8.21 -11.29 3.96
N LEU A 55 -8.03 -10.66 2.80
CA LEU A 55 -6.74 -10.56 2.07
C LEU A 55 -5.79 -9.53 2.70
N GLY A 56 -5.74 -9.48 4.03
CA GLY A 56 -4.59 -8.98 4.73
C GLY A 56 -3.44 -9.96 4.57
N LYS A 57 -2.31 -9.45 4.07
CA LYS A 57 -0.95 -10.04 4.05
C LYS A 57 -0.52 -10.68 2.73
N THR A 58 -0.20 -9.87 1.73
CA THR A 58 1.02 -10.16 0.97
C THR A 58 2.20 -9.52 1.69
N SER A 59 2.80 -10.31 2.58
CA SER A 59 4.17 -10.11 3.01
C SER A 59 5.07 -10.39 1.80
N THR A 60 5.72 -9.37 1.24
CA THR A 60 6.85 -9.56 0.31
C THR A 60 7.65 -8.25 0.40
N VAL A 61 8.69 -8.17 1.27
CA VAL A 61 10.06 -8.73 1.18
C VAL A 61 11.02 -7.60 0.76
N GLY A 62 12.00 -7.34 1.63
CA GLY A 62 13.32 -6.82 1.29
C GLY A 62 13.40 -5.41 0.73
N THR A 63 13.56 -4.40 1.59
CA THR A 63 14.33 -3.21 1.23
C THR A 63 15.15 -2.78 2.43
N GLY A 64 16.36 -3.35 2.50
CA GLY A 64 17.57 -2.71 3.02
C GLY A 64 17.47 -2.05 4.38
N ASP A 65 17.31 -2.86 5.43
CA ASP A 65 17.99 -2.56 6.70
C ASP A 65 19.48 -2.88 6.50
N THR A 66 20.20 -1.96 5.87
CA THR A 66 21.67 -1.93 5.91
C THR A 66 22.08 -0.82 6.87
N GLY A 67 21.50 -0.87 8.07
CA GLY A 67 21.63 0.18 9.08
C GLY A 67 22.16 -0.28 10.44
N ASP A 68 22.57 -1.55 10.60
CA ASP A 68 22.93 -2.03 11.96
C ASP A 68 24.07 -3.07 12.00
N THR A 69 25.16 -2.82 11.25
CA THR A 69 26.40 -3.61 11.41
C THR A 69 27.65 -2.74 11.40
N ILE A 70 27.62 -1.66 12.18
CA ILE A 70 28.86 -1.09 12.73
C ILE A 70 28.59 -0.70 14.19
N ALA A 71 28.10 -1.68 14.97
CA ALA A 71 28.30 -1.67 16.40
C ALA A 71 29.76 -2.05 16.68
N GLU A 72 30.67 -1.10 16.48
CA GLU A 72 31.96 -1.09 17.16
C GLU A 72 31.95 0.10 18.13
N PRO A 73 31.81 -0.21 19.42
CA PRO A 73 32.76 0.28 20.39
C PRO A 73 33.53 -0.94 20.87
N GLN A 74 34.64 -1.25 20.18
CA GLN A 74 35.60 -2.24 20.63
C GLN A 74 36.30 -1.66 21.86
N ASP A 75 35.69 -1.94 23.02
CA ASP A 75 36.11 -1.66 24.39
C ASP A 75 37.61 -1.94 24.62
N ASP A 76 38.43 -0.92 24.38
CA ASP A 76 39.44 -0.32 25.28
C ASP A 76 40.27 -1.23 26.21
N SER A 77 40.51 -2.49 25.85
CA SER A 77 41.27 -3.44 26.69
C SER A 77 42.72 -3.69 26.25
N ALA A 78 43.24 -2.99 25.23
CA ALA A 78 44.54 -3.34 24.61
C ALA A 78 45.66 -2.29 24.76
N ALA A 79 45.55 -1.34 25.69
CA ALA A 79 46.58 -0.29 25.83
C ALA A 79 46.90 0.07 27.29
N ILE A 80 47.53 -0.85 28.03
CA ILE A 80 48.48 -0.62 29.15
C ILE A 80 48.99 -2.02 29.55
N THR A 81 50.27 -2.39 29.60
CA THR A 81 51.50 -1.64 29.85
C THR A 81 52.69 -2.47 29.37
N SER A 82 53.63 -1.78 28.74
CA SER A 82 55.04 -2.16 28.60
C SER A 82 55.77 -2.00 29.94
N ASP A 83 56.45 -3.04 30.41
CA ASP A 83 57.78 -3.01 31.08
C ASP A 83 58.11 -4.46 31.48
N GLY A 84 59.28 -5.05 31.28
CA GLY A 84 60.58 -4.45 31.04
C GLY A 84 61.51 -4.49 32.25
N ALA A 85 61.63 -5.62 32.97
CA ALA A 85 62.84 -6.03 33.74
C ALA A 85 62.64 -7.40 34.40
#